data_AF-A0A920G3F8-F1
#
_entry.id   AF-A0A920G3F8-F1
#
_cell.length_a   1.000
_cell.length_b   1.000
_cell.length_c   1.000
_cell.angle_alpha   90.00
_cell.angle_beta   90.00
_cell.angle_gamma   90.00
#
_symmetry.space_group_name_H-M   'P 1'
#
loop_
_entity.id
_entity.type
_entity.pdbx_description
1 polymer ?
#
loop_
_entity_poly.entity_id
_entity_poly.type
_entity_poly.pdbx_seq_one_letter_code
_entity_poly.pdbx_strand_id
1 'polypeptide(L)'
;MIGIMGEFDALPGISQAALPVAQPIDGKPSGHACGHNLFGAGSLGAALAVKDWLQQTGQGAPCGFTAHQAEEGGSGKVYLVRPALLRRRRSAALAPGR
;
A
#
# COMPACT_ATOMS: atom_id res chain seq x y z
N MET A 1 13.74 -4.25 11.81
CA MET A 1 12.36 -4.39 11.30
C MET A 1 12.31 -3.68 9.98
N ILE A 2 11.74 -4.31 8.96
CA ILE A 2 11.53 -3.73 7.63
C ILE A 2 10.06 -3.36 7.53
N GLY A 3 9.78 -2.08 7.27
CA GLY A 3 8.44 -1.56 7.03
C GLY A 3 8.30 -1.19 5.57
N ILE A 4 7.27 -1.68 4.90
CA ILE A 4 6.92 -1.33 3.53
C ILE A 4 5.54 -0.70 3.55
N MET A 5 5.32 0.31 2.70
CA MET A 5 4.10 1.10 2.73
C MET A 5 3.47 1.20 1.36
N GLY A 6 2.14 1.17 1.33
CA GLY A 6 1.34 1.36 0.13
C GLY A 6 0.29 2.44 0.33
N GLU A 7 0.04 3.17 -0.74
CA GLU A 7 -0.96 4.23 -0.89
C GLU A 7 -2.03 3.78 -1.88
N PHE A 8 -3.27 4.22 -1.70
CA PHE A 8 -4.41 3.73 -2.51
C PHE A 8 -5.58 4.71 -2.58
N ASP A 9 -5.39 5.98 -2.24
CA ASP A 9 -6.43 7.00 -2.46
C ASP A 9 -6.55 7.41 -3.92
N ALA A 10 -7.73 7.94 -4.25
CA ALA A 10 -8.06 8.50 -5.55
C ALA A 10 -8.27 10.00 -5.37
N LEU A 11 -8.08 10.74 -6.45
CA LEU A 11 -8.28 12.17 -6.47
C LEU A 11 -9.70 12.48 -6.94
N PRO A 12 -10.41 13.45 -6.33
CA PRO A 12 -11.56 14.07 -6.96
C PRO A 12 -11.11 14.86 -8.21
N GLY A 13 -12.00 15.29 -9.10
CA GLY A 13 -11.68 15.74 -10.46
C GLY A 13 -11.21 14.67 -11.47
N ILE A 14 -10.89 13.44 -11.07
CA ILE A 14 -10.14 12.51 -11.94
C ILE A 14 -10.97 11.45 -12.70
N SER A 15 -10.38 10.94 -13.76
CA SER A 15 -11.06 10.60 -14.98
C SER A 15 -10.28 9.44 -15.62
N GLN A 16 -10.53 8.23 -15.14
CA GLN A 16 -10.14 7.00 -15.85
C GLN A 16 -11.34 6.45 -16.61
N ALA A 17 -11.09 5.90 -17.77
CA ALA A 17 -12.07 5.59 -18.78
C ALA A 17 -11.64 4.39 -19.56
N ALA A 18 -12.60 3.93 -20.34
CA ALA A 18 -12.85 2.52 -20.57
C ALA A 18 -12.06 2.00 -21.77
N LEU A 19 -10.75 2.14 -21.68
CA LEU A 19 -9.83 1.45 -22.56
C LEU A 19 -8.85 0.62 -21.70
N PRO A 20 -8.25 -0.44 -22.26
CA PRO A 20 -7.09 -1.09 -21.66
C PRO A 20 -5.85 -0.16 -21.71
N VAL A 21 -6.03 1.00 -22.33
CA VAL A 21 -5.24 2.21 -22.14
C VAL A 21 -6.03 3.13 -21.21
N ALA A 22 -5.39 3.88 -20.33
CA ALA A 22 -6.14 4.85 -19.54
C ALA A 22 -6.87 5.83 -20.45
N GLN A 23 -8.20 5.90 -20.39
CA GLN A 23 -8.99 6.92 -21.09
C GLN A 23 -9.60 7.88 -20.04
N PRO A 24 -10.06 9.09 -20.36
CA PRO A 24 -10.84 9.91 -19.40
C PRO A 24 -12.33 10.06 -19.80
N ILE A 25 -13.20 10.37 -18.84
CA ILE A 25 -14.65 10.53 -19.00
C ILE A 25 -15.05 11.97 -18.70
N ASP A 26 -15.82 12.58 -19.60
CA ASP A 26 -16.29 13.95 -19.46
C ASP A 26 -17.19 14.14 -18.24
N GLY A 27 -16.93 15.25 -17.53
CA GLY A 27 -17.65 15.61 -16.30
C GLY A 27 -17.34 14.72 -15.11
N LYS A 28 -16.40 13.76 -15.23
CA LYS A 28 -16.15 12.79 -14.16
C LYS A 28 -14.94 13.12 -13.34
N PRO A 29 -15.16 13.21 -12.01
CA PRO A 29 -14.19 13.79 -11.17
C PRO A 29 -13.66 12.80 -10.15
N SER A 30 -13.54 11.47 -10.27
CA SER A 30 -12.62 10.77 -9.36
C SER A 30 -11.85 9.60 -9.95
N GLY A 31 -10.58 9.49 -9.58
CA GLY A 31 -9.72 8.48 -10.17
C GLY A 31 -8.29 8.43 -9.65
N HIS A 32 -7.65 7.28 -9.84
CA HIS A 32 -6.28 7.00 -9.40
C HIS A 32 -5.25 7.55 -10.39
N ALA A 33 -5.28 8.86 -10.66
CA ALA A 33 -4.31 9.49 -11.56
C ALA A 33 -2.87 9.31 -11.07
N CYS A 34 -2.66 9.31 -9.76
CA CYS A 34 -1.34 9.12 -9.16
C CYS A 34 -0.94 7.64 -9.07
N GLY A 35 -1.72 6.75 -9.68
CA GLY A 35 -1.34 5.35 -9.81
C GLY A 35 -1.30 4.64 -8.46
N HIS A 36 -1.97 5.16 -7.43
CA HIS A 36 -1.98 4.55 -6.10
C HIS A 36 -2.58 3.13 -6.14
N ASN A 37 -3.41 2.84 -7.14
CA ASN A 37 -3.83 1.47 -7.47
C ASN A 37 -2.63 0.55 -7.82
N LEU A 38 -1.65 1.03 -8.58
CA LEU A 38 -0.45 0.29 -8.95
C LEU A 38 0.59 0.31 -7.83
N PHE A 39 0.82 1.46 -7.21
CA PHE A 39 1.78 1.62 -6.13
C PHE A 39 1.41 0.79 -4.91
N GLY A 40 0.15 0.82 -4.48
CA GLY A 40 -0.33 -0.03 -3.40
C GLY A 40 -0.11 -1.53 -3.68
N ALA A 41 -0.42 -1.97 -4.91
CA ALA A 41 -0.25 -3.36 -5.32
C ALA A 41 1.23 -3.77 -5.41
N GLY A 42 2.06 -2.93 -6.04
CA GLY A 42 3.50 -3.17 -6.18
C GLY A 42 4.22 -3.22 -4.84
N SER A 43 3.89 -2.28 -3.93
CA SER A 43 4.46 -2.24 -2.58
C SER A 43 4.05 -3.46 -1.74
N LEU A 44 2.82 -3.95 -1.88
CA LEU A 44 2.42 -5.21 -1.24
C LEU A 44 3.20 -6.40 -1.81
N GLY A 45 3.34 -6.47 -3.14
CA GLY A 45 4.15 -7.50 -3.80
C GLY A 45 5.61 -7.50 -3.31
N ALA A 46 6.21 -6.32 -3.18
CA ALA A 46 7.55 -6.17 -2.61
C ALA A 46 7.63 -6.65 -1.16
N ALA A 47 6.60 -6.38 -0.34
CA ALA A 47 6.56 -6.85 1.03
C ALA A 47 6.53 -8.37 1.15
N LEU A 48 5.80 -9.04 0.25
CA LEU A 48 5.79 -10.50 0.17
C LEU A 48 7.15 -11.04 -0.28
N ALA A 49 7.72 -10.48 -1.36
CA ALA A 49 9.02 -10.91 -1.87
C ALA A 49 10.14 -10.76 -0.80
N VAL A 50 10.13 -9.64 -0.06
CA VAL A 50 11.09 -9.42 1.04
C VAL A 50 10.86 -10.40 2.18
N LYS A 51 9.60 -10.66 2.56
CA LYS A 51 9.26 -11.67 3.58
C LYS A 51 9.80 -13.05 3.18
N ASP A 52 9.57 -13.47 1.94
CA ASP A 52 10.00 -14.78 1.45
C ASP A 52 11.52 -14.89 1.42
N TRP A 53 12.22 -13.84 0.98
CA TRP A 53 13.68 -13.80 1.00
C TRP A 53 14.25 -13.89 2.43
N LEU A 54 13.64 -13.20 3.41
CA LEU A 54 14.05 -13.28 4.81
C LEU A 54 13.87 -14.70 5.36
N GLN A 55 12.79 -15.37 5.01
CA GLN A 55 12.54 -16.76 5.38
C GLN A 55 13.56 -17.72 4.75
N GLN A 56 13.85 -17.57 3.46
CA GLN A 56 14.78 -18.42 2.72
C GLN A 56 16.23 -18.28 3.19
N THR A 57 16.63 -17.06 3.57
CA THR A 57 18.01 -16.77 4.01
C THR A 57 18.20 -16.93 5.53
N GLY A 58 17.15 -17.30 6.27
CA GLY A 58 17.21 -17.43 7.72
C GLY A 58 17.39 -16.11 8.47
N GLN A 59 17.13 -14.97 7.82
CA GLN A 59 17.25 -13.66 8.43
C GLN A 59 16.04 -13.37 9.32
N GLY A 60 16.26 -13.27 10.63
CA GLY A 60 15.20 -13.07 11.64
C GLY A 60 14.58 -11.66 11.71
N ALA A 61 14.76 -10.82 10.68
CA ALA A 61 14.20 -9.47 10.68
C ALA A 61 12.68 -9.51 10.44
N PRO A 62 11.84 -8.91 11.29
CA PRO A 62 10.40 -8.81 11.01
C PRO A 62 10.15 -7.87 9.82
N CYS A 63 9.34 -8.31 8.86
CA CYS A 63 8.80 -7.49 7.79
C CYS A 63 7.32 -7.17 8.07
N GLY A 64 6.91 -5.94 7.81
CA GLY A 64 5.52 -5.50 7.96
C GLY A 64 5.12 -4.58 6.81
N PHE A 65 3.85 -4.66 6.42
CA PHE A 65 3.25 -3.79 5.42
C PHE A 65 2.21 -2.87 6.07
N THR A 66 2.28 -1.57 5.77
CA THR A 66 1.33 -0.57 6.25
C THR A 66 0.66 0.09 5.05
N ALA A 67 -0.66 0.16 5.11
CA ALA A 67 -1.49 0.68 4.06
C ALA A 67 -2.08 2.03 4.53
N HIS A 68 -2.08 3.09 3.72
CA HIS A 68 -2.82 4.32 4.06
C HIS A 68 -3.52 5.02 2.89
N GLN A 69 -4.54 5.78 3.27
CA GLN A 69 -5.38 6.62 2.42
C GLN A 69 -5.00 8.09 2.59
N ALA A 70 -5.62 8.97 1.80
CA ALA A 70 -5.49 10.43 1.92
C ALA A 70 -4.03 10.87 1.94
N GLU A 71 -3.21 10.23 1.08
CA GLU A 71 -1.87 10.71 0.80
C GLU A 71 -1.95 12.06 0.10
N GLU A 72 -2.84 12.15 -0.90
CA GLU A 72 -3.12 13.36 -1.67
C GLU A 72 -3.70 14.47 -0.77
N GLY A 73 -4.45 14.04 0.25
CA GLY A 73 -4.99 14.93 1.28
C GLY A 73 -4.01 15.25 2.43
N GLY A 74 -2.76 14.75 2.38
CA GLY A 74 -1.69 15.01 3.36
C GLY A 74 -1.93 14.46 4.77
N SER A 75 -3.00 13.70 4.98
CA SER A 75 -3.47 13.36 6.32
C SER A 75 -3.22 11.89 6.69
N GLY A 76 -3.16 10.98 5.72
CA GLY A 76 -3.00 9.54 5.95
C GLY A 76 -1.86 9.15 6.89
N LYS A 77 -0.66 9.63 6.56
CA LYS A 77 0.57 9.33 7.32
C LYS A 77 0.56 9.98 8.71
N VAL A 78 -0.08 11.14 8.86
CA VAL A 78 -0.20 11.84 10.15
C VAL A 78 -1.02 11.00 11.15
N TYR A 79 -2.05 10.30 10.68
CA TYR A 79 -2.78 9.35 11.53
C TYR A 79 -1.92 8.15 11.92
N LEU A 80 -1.05 7.66 11.03
CA LEU A 80 -0.18 6.52 11.33
C LEU A 80 0.85 6.79 12.43
N VAL A 81 1.37 8.02 12.54
CA VAL A 81 2.32 8.42 13.59
C VAL A 81 1.73 8.32 15.00
N ARG A 82 0.40 8.18 15.12
CA ARG A 82 -0.26 7.98 16.41
C ARG A 82 0.25 6.70 17.08
N PRO A 83 0.47 6.69 18.40
CA PRO A 83 1.16 5.62 19.11
C PRO A 83 0.55 4.23 19.00
N ALA A 84 -0.70 4.08 18.54
CA ALA A 84 -1.37 2.79 18.40
C ALA A 84 -1.26 2.17 16.99
N LEU A 85 -0.89 2.95 15.97
CA LEU A 85 -1.00 2.56 14.56
C LEU A 85 0.36 2.14 13.97
N LEU A 86 1.42 2.92 14.21
CA LEU A 86 2.80 2.55 13.84
C LEU A 86 3.55 1.88 15.00
N ARG A 87 2.90 0.96 15.72
CA ARG A 87 3.60 0.10 16.68
C ARG A 87 4.14 -1.15 15.99
N ARG A 88 5.22 -1.68 16.55
CA ARG A 88 5.73 -3.03 16.26
C ARG A 88 4.65 -4.04 16.61
N ARG A 89 3.68 -4.27 15.72
CA ARG A 89 2.82 -5.45 15.81
C ARG A 89 3.78 -6.62 15.69
N ARG A 90 3.92 -7.42 16.74
CA ARG A 90 4.50 -8.77 16.57
C ARG A 90 3.67 -9.36 15.45
N SER A 91 4.30 -9.66 14.33
CA SER A 91 3.63 -10.18 13.15
C SER A 91 2.64 -11.22 13.63
N ALA A 92 1.36 -11.04 13.33
CA ALA A 92 0.56 -12.22 13.07
C ALA A 92 1.35 -12.88 11.95
N ALA A 93 2.09 -13.94 12.29
CA ALA A 93 2.62 -14.82 11.28
C ALA A 93 1.42 -15.07 10.37
N LEU A 94 1.53 -14.77 9.08
CA LEU A 94 0.75 -15.53 8.12
C LEU A 94 1.20 -16.96 8.40
N ALA A 95 0.42 -17.66 9.22
CA ALA A 95 0.67 -19.03 9.57
C ALA A 95 0.77 -19.76 8.23
N PRO A 96 1.81 -20.60 8.02
CA PRO A 96 1.83 -21.45 6.85
C PRO A 96 0.51 -22.23 6.86
N GLY A 97 -0.24 -22.11 5.77
CA GLY A 97 -1.50 -22.83 5.59
C GLY A 97 -1.26 -24.30 5.89
N ARG A 98 -2.12 -24.84 6.75
CA ARG A 98 -2.29 -26.27 6.92
C ARG A 98 -3.43 -26.72 6.04
#